data_AF-A0A7R9UDY0-F1
#
_entry.id   AF-A0A7R9UDY0-F1
#
_cell.length_a   1.000
_cell.length_b   1.000
_cell.length_c   1.000
_cell.angle_alpha   90.00
_cell.angle_beta   90.00
_cell.angle_gamma   90.00
#
_symmetry.space_group_name_H-M   'P 1'
#
loop_
_entity.id
_entity.type
_entity.pdbx_description
1 polymer ?
#
loop_
_entity_poly.entity_id
_entity_poly.type
_entity_poly.pdbx_seq_one_letter_code
_entity_poly.pdbx_strand_id
1 'polypeptide(L)'
;MADDSGACQTKNANDYDDDDNNAAVGPSLDAGDIALLKTYGLGPYTEAIKKVEAEIKTHQDRVKERVGIKESDTGLGLPSQWDLVADKQMMQEEQPLQVARCTKIIDAGTDDAKHLIN
;
A
#
# COMPACT_ATOMS: atom_id res chain seq x y z
N MET A 1 -50.82 10.67 29.64
CA MET A 1 -50.35 9.63 30.56
C MET A 1 -48.95 9.29 30.11
N ALA A 2 -47.97 9.42 31.00
CA ALA A 2 -46.55 9.38 30.66
C ALA A 2 -46.11 7.96 30.30
N ASP A 3 -45.56 7.79 29.10
CA ASP A 3 -44.89 6.56 28.71
C ASP A 3 -43.48 6.51 29.30
N ASP A 4 -43.13 5.32 29.76
CA ASP A 4 -42.12 4.97 30.74
C ASP A 4 -40.69 5.07 30.16
N SER A 5 -40.09 6.27 30.19
CA SER A 5 -38.71 6.53 29.75
C SER A 5 -37.63 6.09 30.78
N GLY A 6 -37.92 5.08 31.61
CA GLY A 6 -37.05 4.66 32.72
C GLY A 6 -36.89 3.15 32.89
N ALA A 7 -37.67 2.32 32.20
CA ALA A 7 -37.53 0.88 32.31
C ALA A 7 -36.24 0.36 31.67
N CYS A 8 -35.40 -0.32 32.47
CA CYS A 8 -34.30 -1.16 31.98
C CYS A 8 -34.86 -2.16 30.95
N GLN A 9 -34.46 -2.03 29.68
CA GLN A 9 -34.97 -2.85 28.58
C GLN A 9 -34.46 -4.30 28.58
N THR A 10 -33.59 -4.66 29.53
CA THR A 10 -33.11 -6.04 29.67
C THR A 10 -33.96 -6.74 30.72
N LYS A 11 -34.84 -7.66 30.29
CA LYS A 11 -35.55 -8.57 31.20
C LYS A 11 -34.65 -9.71 31.68
N ASN A 12 -33.40 -9.42 32.04
CA ASN A 12 -32.51 -10.45 32.59
C ASN A 12 -32.71 -10.53 34.11
N ALA A 13 -33.79 -11.20 34.50
CA ALA A 13 -33.99 -11.63 35.88
C ALA A 13 -33.22 -12.94 36.07
N ASN A 14 -31.93 -12.84 36.40
CA ASN A 14 -31.15 -14.00 36.82
C ASN A 14 -31.31 -14.18 38.33
N ASP A 15 -31.98 -15.27 38.74
CA ASP A 15 -31.78 -15.86 40.06
C ASP A 15 -30.38 -16.49 40.04
N TYR A 16 -29.47 -15.94 40.85
CA TYR A 16 -28.14 -16.50 41.04
C TYR A 16 -28.23 -17.49 42.21
N ASP A 17 -28.58 -18.74 41.92
CA ASP A 17 -28.32 -19.84 42.84
C ASP A 17 -26.84 -20.22 42.74
N ASP A 18 -26.13 -19.98 43.84
CA ASP A 18 -24.71 -20.25 44.04
C ASP A 18 -24.51 -21.72 44.44
N ASP A 19 -24.89 -22.66 43.57
CA ASP A 19 -24.56 -24.09 43.74
C ASP A 19 -23.55 -24.53 42.68
N ASP A 20 -22.33 -24.67 43.16
CA ASP A 20 -21.13 -25.11 42.48
C ASP A 20 -21.31 -26.53 41.91
N ASN A 21 -20.90 -26.76 40.64
CA ASN A 21 -20.83 -28.03 39.88
C ASN A 21 -21.79 -28.25 38.68
N ASN A 22 -21.92 -27.26 37.80
CA ASN A 22 -22.03 -27.54 36.37
C ASN A 22 -21.45 -26.36 35.58
N ALA A 23 -20.46 -26.60 34.72
CA ALA A 23 -19.96 -25.60 33.77
C ALA A 23 -21.01 -25.36 32.67
N ALA A 24 -22.19 -24.87 33.06
CA ALA A 24 -23.19 -24.37 32.15
C ALA A 24 -22.64 -23.08 31.56
N VAL A 25 -22.19 -23.15 30.31
CA VAL A 25 -21.92 -21.98 29.48
C VAL A 25 -23.07 -21.01 29.70
N GLY A 26 -22.77 -19.83 30.27
CA GLY A 26 -23.78 -18.82 30.55
C GLY A 26 -24.59 -18.48 29.30
N PRO A 27 -25.79 -17.89 29.45
CA PRO A 27 -26.68 -17.60 28.33
C PRO A 27 -25.93 -16.96 27.15
N SER A 28 -26.03 -17.56 25.98
CA SER A 28 -25.37 -17.06 24.78
C SER A 28 -25.93 -15.69 24.41
N LEU A 29 -25.06 -14.77 24.00
CA LEU A 29 -25.46 -13.45 23.53
C LEU A 29 -26.55 -13.57 22.46
N ASP A 30 -27.67 -12.88 22.66
CA ASP A 30 -28.73 -12.84 21.66
C ASP A 30 -28.38 -11.90 20.50
N ALA A 31 -29.15 -11.93 19.41
CA ALA A 31 -28.89 -11.09 18.25
C ALA A 31 -28.96 -9.58 18.57
N GLY A 32 -29.74 -9.19 19.58
CA GLY A 32 -29.87 -7.82 20.06
C GLY A 32 -28.67 -7.38 20.88
N ASP A 33 -28.19 -8.22 21.79
CA ASP A 33 -26.98 -8.04 22.59
C ASP A 33 -25.76 -7.86 21.68
N ILE A 34 -25.65 -8.70 20.64
CA ILE A 34 -24.57 -8.61 19.66
C ILE A 34 -24.63 -7.30 18.87
N ALA A 35 -25.83 -6.84 18.48
CA ALA A 35 -25.99 -5.59 17.76
C ALA A 35 -25.65 -4.37 18.65
N LEU A 36 -26.07 -4.41 19.92
CA LEU A 36 -25.72 -3.39 20.90
C LEU A 36 -24.22 -3.35 21.15
N LEU A 37 -23.56 -4.49 21.40
CA LEU A 37 -22.10 -4.55 21.56
C LEU A 37 -21.34 -4.04 20.34
N LYS A 38 -21.83 -4.33 19.12
CA LYS A 38 -21.20 -3.86 17.88
C LYS A 38 -21.30 -2.35 17.71
N THR A 39 -22.39 -1.75 18.14
CA THR A 39 -22.65 -0.31 18.00
C THR A 39 -22.17 0.49 19.20
N TYR A 40 -21.95 -0.16 20.35
CA TYR A 40 -21.47 0.48 21.56
C TYR A 40 -20.05 1.03 21.37
N GLY A 41 -19.93 2.36 21.52
CA GLY A 41 -18.66 3.07 21.34
C GLY A 41 -18.30 3.43 19.89
N LEU A 42 -19.12 3.08 18.90
CA LEU A 42 -18.96 3.60 17.53
C LEU A 42 -19.59 5.00 17.43
N GLY A 43 -18.82 5.96 16.96
CA GLY A 43 -19.32 7.30 16.65
C GLY A 43 -20.16 7.29 15.36
N PRO A 44 -21.06 8.26 15.17
CA PRO A 44 -21.96 8.32 14.00
C PRO A 44 -21.23 8.41 12.65
N TYR A 45 -19.93 8.73 12.65
CA TYR A 45 -19.11 8.87 11.45
C TYR A 45 -18.11 7.71 11.24
N THR A 46 -17.97 6.78 12.20
CA THR A 46 -16.91 5.77 12.16
C THR A 46 -17.00 4.86 10.93
N GLU A 47 -18.21 4.48 10.51
CA GLU A 47 -18.42 3.67 9.31
C GLU A 47 -18.11 4.44 8.02
N ALA A 48 -18.53 5.70 7.94
CA ALA A 48 -18.26 6.56 6.79
C ALA A 48 -16.76 6.79 6.60
N ILE A 49 -16.01 7.00 7.69
CA ILE A 49 -14.55 7.15 7.66
C ILE A 49 -13.88 5.88 7.12
N LYS A 50 -14.24 4.70 7.67
CA LYS A 50 -13.68 3.42 7.22
C LYS A 50 -13.96 3.14 5.75
N LYS A 51 -15.15 3.50 5.27
CA LYS A 51 -15.51 3.38 3.85
C LYS A 51 -14.60 4.25 2.98
N VAL A 52 -14.42 5.52 3.34
CA VAL A 52 -13.54 6.44 2.60
C VAL A 52 -12.09 5.98 2.63
N GLU A 53 -11.59 5.47 3.76
CA GLU A 53 -10.22 4.92 3.85
C GLU A 53 -10.01 3.72 2.91
N ALA A 54 -11.01 2.84 2.80
CA ALA A 54 -10.97 1.71 1.87
C ALA A 54 -11.01 2.15 0.40
N GLU A 55 -11.83 3.16 0.08
CA GLU A 55 -11.89 3.76 -1.26
C GLU A 55 -10.56 4.41 -1.65
N ILE A 56 -9.92 5.16 -0.74
CA ILE A 56 -8.60 5.77 -0.96
C ILE A 56 -7.56 4.71 -1.33
N LYS A 57 -7.49 3.60 -0.57
CA LYS A 57 -6.56 2.49 -0.88
C LYS A 57 -6.83 1.89 -2.25
N THR A 58 -8.10 1.65 -2.57
CA THR A 58 -8.50 1.12 -3.88
C THR A 58 -8.08 2.05 -5.03
N HIS A 59 -8.24 3.37 -4.86
CA HIS A 59 -7.81 4.34 -5.84
C HIS A 59 -6.29 4.42 -5.97
N GLN A 60 -5.55 4.35 -4.85
CA GLN A 60 -4.09 4.29 -4.88
C GLN A 60 -3.59 3.07 -5.65
N ASP A 61 -4.19 1.90 -5.44
CA ASP A 61 -3.79 0.67 -6.12
C ASP A 61 -4.10 0.72 -7.62
N ARG A 62 -5.27 1.28 -7.99
CA ARG A 62 -5.60 1.56 -9.40
C ARG A 62 -4.60 2.50 -10.06
N VAL A 63 -4.12 3.53 -9.37
CA VAL A 63 -3.10 4.45 -9.89
C VAL A 63 -1.77 3.71 -10.08
N LYS A 64 -1.34 2.91 -9.09
CA LYS A 64 -0.11 2.12 -9.17
C LYS A 64 -0.15 1.12 -10.33
N GLU A 65 -1.28 0.43 -10.53
CA GLU A 65 -1.47 -0.50 -11.65
C GLU A 65 -1.35 0.24 -13.00
N ARG A 66 -1.91 1.45 -13.12
CA ARG A 66 -1.85 2.26 -14.34
C ARG A 66 -0.46 2.82 -14.63
N VAL A 67 0.27 3.21 -13.59
CA VAL A 67 1.67 3.65 -13.72
C VAL A 67 2.55 2.46 -14.14
N GLY A 68 2.15 1.23 -13.83
CA GLY A 68 2.75 0.00 -14.37
C GLY A 68 4.17 -0.30 -13.86
N ILE A 69 4.73 0.57 -13.02
CA ILE A 69 6.10 0.49 -12.52
C ILE A 69 6.04 0.02 -11.07
N LYS A 70 6.21 -1.29 -10.87
CA LYS A 70 6.97 -1.74 -9.70
C LYS A 70 8.38 -1.23 -9.95
N GLU A 71 8.93 -0.45 -9.02
CA GLU A 71 10.33 -0.02 -9.05
C GLU A 71 11.23 -1.26 -9.13
N SER A 72 11.44 -1.72 -10.36
CA SER A 72 12.50 -2.63 -10.69
C SER A 72 13.69 -1.71 -10.78
N ASP A 73 14.60 -1.84 -9.83
CA ASP A 73 15.76 -1.00 -9.64
C ASP A 73 16.70 -1.15 -10.86
N THR A 74 16.33 -0.51 -11.96
CA THR A 74 17.07 -0.49 -13.22
C THR A 74 18.09 0.65 -13.23
N GLY A 75 18.16 1.45 -12.16
CA GLY A 75 19.00 2.64 -12.08
C GLY A 75 18.58 3.78 -13.03
N LEU A 76 17.45 3.65 -13.72
CA LEU A 76 16.90 4.68 -14.61
C LEU A 76 15.97 5.61 -13.83
N GLY A 77 15.98 6.91 -14.16
CA GLY A 77 15.07 7.90 -13.58
C GLY A 77 13.60 7.61 -13.93
N LEU A 78 12.66 8.29 -13.28
CA LEU A 78 11.23 8.10 -13.54
C LEU A 78 10.92 8.38 -15.03
N PRO A 79 10.09 7.56 -15.72
CA PRO A 79 9.78 7.78 -17.13
C PRO A 79 9.15 9.14 -17.46
N SER A 80 8.50 9.78 -16.49
CA SER A 80 7.99 11.15 -16.63
C SER A 80 9.08 12.22 -16.74
N GLN A 81 10.32 11.88 -16.38
CA GLN A 81 11.49 12.76 -16.44
C GLN A 81 12.34 12.50 -17.69
N TRP A 82 11.95 11.54 -18.54
CA TRP A 82 12.72 11.21 -19.75
C TRP A 82 12.48 12.24 -20.85
N ASP A 83 13.55 12.70 -21.49
CA ASP A 83 13.48 13.55 -22.67
C ASP A 83 13.60 12.69 -23.94
N LEU A 84 12.45 12.24 -24.43
CA LEU A 84 12.36 11.37 -25.61
C LEU A 84 12.96 11.99 -26.88
N VAL A 85 13.00 13.32 -26.98
CA VAL A 85 13.53 14.01 -28.16
C VAL A 85 15.04 14.01 -28.13
N ALA A 86 15.63 14.36 -26.98
CA ALA A 86 17.07 14.28 -26.78
C ALA A 86 17.58 12.83 -26.90
N ASP A 87 16.88 11.87 -26.29
CA ASP A 87 17.23 10.45 -26.35
C ASP A 87 17.27 9.94 -27.80
N LYS A 88 16.28 10.34 -28.60
CA LYS A 88 16.20 9.96 -30.01
C LYS A 88 17.29 10.63 -30.85
N GLN A 89 17.61 11.89 -30.56
CA GLN A 89 18.68 12.60 -31.25
C GLN A 89 20.03 11.94 -30.97
N MET A 90 20.30 11.62 -29.70
CA MET A 90 21.50 10.91 -29.29
C MET A 90 21.65 9.56 -30.02
N MET A 91 20.58 8.77 -30.13
CA MET A 91 20.61 7.50 -30.87
C MET A 91 20.78 7.65 -32.40
N GLN A 92 20.48 8.82 -32.97
CA GLN A 92 20.69 9.09 -34.40
C GLN A 92 22.08 9.65 -34.70
N GLU A 93 22.62 10.48 -33.81
CA GLU A 93 23.94 11.09 -33.96
C GLU A 93 25.06 10.13 -33.58
N GLU A 94 24.87 9.33 -32.53
CA GLU A 94 25.85 8.34 -32.10
C GLU A 94 25.54 6.97 -32.70
N GLN A 95 26.30 6.60 -33.74
CA GLN A 95 26.35 5.22 -34.18
C GLN A 95 26.99 4.33 -33.08
N PRO A 96 26.52 3.09 -32.88
CA PRO A 96 27.11 2.19 -31.87
C PRO A 96 28.58 1.94 -32.20
N LEU A 97 29.47 2.40 -31.32
CA LEU A 97 30.92 2.26 -31.47
C LEU A 97 31.39 0.90 -30.97
N GLN A 98 32.33 0.29 -31.69
CA GLN A 98 32.99 -0.92 -31.22
C GLN A 98 33.93 -0.58 -30.06
N VAL A 99 33.59 -1.09 -28.87
CA VAL A 99 34.42 -0.92 -27.67
C VAL A 99 35.60 -1.87 -27.74
N ALA A 100 36.81 -1.34 -27.58
CA ALA A 100 38.05 -2.11 -27.54
C ALA A 100 38.98 -1.55 -26.45
N ARG A 101 39.88 -2.38 -25.92
CA ARG A 101 40.75 -2.01 -24.79
C ARG A 101 42.12 -1.56 -25.29
N CYS A 102 42.53 -0.35 -24.93
CA CYS A 102 43.92 0.09 -25.12
C CYS A 102 44.84 -0.74 -24.21
N THR A 103 45.78 -1.47 -24.82
CA THR A 103 46.75 -2.31 -24.13
C THR A 103 48.10 -1.63 -23.99
N LYS A 104 48.48 -0.78 -24.95
CA LYS A 104 49.75 -0.07 -24.95
C LYS A 104 49.64 1.27 -25.68
N ILE A 105 50.34 2.27 -25.16
CA ILE A 105 50.50 3.59 -25.80
C ILE A 105 51.94 3.68 -26.29
N ILE A 106 52.14 4.10 -27.53
CA ILE A 106 53.42 4.33 -28.16
C ILE A 106 53.55 5.84 -28.37
N ASP A 107 54.72 6.40 -28.03
CA ASP A 107 55.02 7.85 -28.11
C ASP A 107 54.10 8.72 -27.25
N ALA A 108 54.13 8.44 -25.94
CA ALA A 108 53.36 9.19 -24.95
C ALA A 108 53.80 10.65 -24.85
N GLY A 109 52.86 11.58 -24.98
CA GLY A 109 53.10 13.03 -24.83
C GLY A 109 53.46 13.76 -26.12
N THR A 110 53.41 13.09 -27.27
CA THR A 110 53.51 13.72 -28.60
C THR A 110 52.16 13.75 -29.30
N ASP A 111 51.98 14.67 -30.25
CA ASP A 111 50.73 14.81 -31.04
C ASP A 111 50.43 13.56 -31.89
N ASP A 112 51.46 12.78 -32.23
CA ASP A 112 51.37 11.53 -33.02
C ASP A 112 51.31 10.26 -32.14
N ALA A 113 50.77 10.34 -30.92
CA ALA A 113 50.65 9.19 -30.04
C ALA A 113 49.81 8.06 -30.69
N LYS A 114 50.33 6.83 -30.67
CA LYS A 114 49.65 5.65 -31.24
C LYS A 114 49.17 4.72 -30.14
N HIS A 115 47.97 4.17 -30.31
CA HIS A 115 47.36 3.25 -29.34
C HIS A 115 47.24 1.84 -29.94
N LEU A 116 47.73 0.85 -29.20
CA LEU A 116 47.52 -0.56 -29.51
C LEU A 116 46.25 -1.04 -28.80
N ILE A 117 45.29 -1.53 -29.56
CA ILE A 117 43.94 -1.89 -29.08
C ILE A 117 43.72 -3.41 -29.23
N ASN A 118 43.04 -4.03 -28.26
CA ASN A 118 42.61 -5.44 -28.28
C ASN A 118 41.10 -5.55 -28.02
#